data_AF-A0A4R2RC58-F1
#
_entry.id   AF-A0A4R2RC58-F1
#
_cell.length_a   1.000
_cell.length_b   1.000
_cell.length_c   1.000
_cell.angle_alpha   90.00
_cell.angle_beta   90.00
_cell.angle_gamma   90.00
#
_symmetry.space_group_name_H-M   'P 1'
#
loop_
_entity.id
_entity.type
_entity.pdbx_description
1 polymer ?
#
loop_
_entity_poly.entity_id
_entity_poly.type
_entity_poly.pdbx_seq_one_letter_code
_entity_poly.pdbx_strand_id
1 'polypeptide(L)' 'MFYYLLRTVKILLGGAIAIVFLRALFFPNVLDVFLLLLLFLIMVAMFVGA' A
#
# COMPACT_ATOMS: atom_id res chain seq x y z
N MET A 1 -4.69 -21.70 5.93
CA MET A 1 -3.57 -20.85 6.41
C MET A 1 -3.21 -19.74 5.41
N PHE A 2 -3.02 -20.06 4.13
CA PHE A 2 -2.64 -19.09 3.08
C PHE A 2 -3.60 -17.89 2.93
N TYR A 3 -4.91 -18.11 3.04
CA TYR A 3 -5.92 -17.04 2.96
C TYR A 3 -5.81 -16.02 4.11
N TYR A 4 -5.49 -16.48 5.32
CA TYR A 4 -5.27 -15.59 6.47
C TYR A 4 -3.99 -14.77 6.29
N LEU A 5 -2.94 -15.37 5.72
CA LEU A 5 -1.70 -14.66 5.40
C LEU A 5 -1.93 -13.55 4.36
N LEU A 6 -2.63 -13.86 3.27
CA LEU A 6 -3.00 -12.87 2.24
C LEU A 6 -3.80 -11.70 2.83
N ARG A 7 -4.73 -11.99 3.76
CA ARG A 7 -5.49 -10.96 4.48
C ARG A 7 -4.59 -10.06 5.32
N THR A 8 -3.67 -10.63 6.08
CA THR A 8 -2.71 -9.88 6.89
C THR A 8 -1.82 -9.00 6.02
N VAL A 9 -1.34 -9.51 4.89
CA VAL A 9 -0.52 -8.73 3.95
C VAL A 9 -1.31 -7.55 3.37
N LYS A 10 -2.59 -7.74 3.02
CA LYS A 10 -3.47 -6.64 2.56
C LYS A 10 -3.65 -5.55 3.62
N ILE A 11 -3.80 -5.94 4.89
CA ILE A 11 -3.92 -4.99 6.01
C ILE A 11 -2.62 -4.20 6.21
N LEU A 12 -1.47 -4.88 6.18
CA LEU A 12 -0.16 -4.23 6.29
C LEU A 12 0.09 -3.27 5.12
N LEU A 13 -0.27 -3.65 3.90
CA LEU A 13 -0.16 -2.79 2.72
C LEU A 13 -1.04 -1.55 2.83
N GLY A 14 -2.29 -1.70 3.27
CA GLY A 14 -3.18 -0.57 3.54
C GLY A 14 -2.62 0.37 4.61
N GLY A 15 -2.03 -0.18 5.68
CA GLY A 15 -1.34 0.60 6.70
C GLY A 15 -0.14 1.37 6.17
N ALA A 16 0.70 0.74 5.35
CA ALA A 16 1.84 1.39 4.72
C ALA A 16 1.41 2.54 3.80
N ILE A 17 0.37 2.34 2.97
CA ILE A 17 -0.20 3.39 2.13
C ILE A 17 -0.69 4.57 2.98
N ALA A 18 -1.43 4.29 4.06
CA ALA A 18 -1.95 5.35 4.94
C ALA A 18 -0.83 6.18 5.59
N ILE A 19 0.26 5.53 6.03
CA ILE A 19 1.41 6.21 6.64
C ILE A 19 2.12 7.11 5.62
N VAL A 20 2.41 6.58 4.43
CA VAL A 20 3.08 7.35 3.37
C VAL A 20 2.18 8.49 2.88
N PHE A 21 0.87 8.25 2.78
CA PHE A 21 -0.11 9.26 2.39
C PHE A 21 -0.18 10.41 3.41
N LEU A 22 -0.22 10.05 4.71
CA LEU A 22 -0.21 11.04 5.78
C LEU A 22 1.08 11.87 5.75
N ARG A 23 2.23 11.23 5.55
CA ARG A 23 3.51 11.95 5.38
C ARG A 23 3.50 12.88 4.17
N ALA A 24 3.02 12.40 3.02
CA ALA A 24 2.97 13.15 1.77
C ALA A 24 2.05 14.39 1.86
N LEU A 25 1.01 14.34 2.71
CA LEU A 25 0.13 15.47 2.99
C LEU A 25 0.87 16.64 3.67
N PHE A 26 1.76 16.35 4.62
CA PHE A 26 2.48 17.37 5.38
C PHE A 26 3.79 17.79 4.70
N PHE A 27 4.47 16.87 4.05
CA PHE A 27 5.76 17.08 3.38
C PHE A 27 5.75 16.46 2.00
N PRO A 28 5.18 17.15 0.99
CA PRO A 28 5.04 16.59 -0.34
C PRO A 28 6.42 16.41 -0.99
N ASN A 29 6.77 15.16 -1.28
CA ASN A 29 7.95 14.77 -2.03
C ASN A 29 7.56 13.88 -3.21
N VAL A 30 8.23 14.06 -4.35
CA VAL A 30 8.03 13.24 -5.55
C VAL A 30 8.24 11.75 -5.27
N LEU A 31 9.18 11.40 -4.39
CA LEU A 31 9.41 10.02 -3.96
C LEU A 31 8.23 9.42 -3.20
N ASP A 32 7.57 10.22 -2.36
CA ASP A 32 6.41 9.76 -1.58
C ASP A 32 5.21 9.48 -2.50
N VAL A 33 5.01 10.31 -3.53
CA VAL A 33 3.98 10.09 -4.57
C VAL A 33 4.30 8.85 -5.41
N PHE A 34 5.56 8.65 -5.79
CA PHE A 34 5.99 7.46 -6.52
C PHE A 34 5.79 6.18 -5.68
N LEU A 35 6.14 6.22 -4.40
CA LEU A 35 5.90 5.11 -3.46
C LEU A 35 4.41 4.80 -3.31
N LEU A 36 3.56 5.82 -3.20
CA LEU A 36 2.11 5.63 -3.14
C LEU A 36 1.55 4.95 -4.39
N LEU A 37 1.99 5.37 -5.57
CA LEU A 37 1.63 4.72 -6.83
C LEU A 37 2.07 3.25 -6.88
N LEU A 38 3.30 2.96 -6.46
CA LEU A 38 3.84 1.60 -6.45
C LEU A 38 3.08 0.70 -5.47
N LEU A 39 2.84 1.17 -4.24
CA LEU A 39 2.11 0.42 -3.22
C LEU A 39 0.65 0.19 -3.64
N PHE A 40 0.03 1.17 -4.28
CA PHE A 40 -1.32 1.03 -4.83
C PHE A 40 -1.37 -0.02 -5.94
N LEU A 41 -0.39 -0.03 -6.85
CA LEU A 41 -0.31 -1.03 -7.93
C LEU A 41 -0.13 -2.44 -7.38
N ILE A 42 0.71 -2.61 -6.34
CA ILE A 42 0.87 -3.90 -5.64
C ILE A 42 -0.45 -4.32 -4.99
N MET A 43 -1.17 -3.38 -4.35
CA MET A 43 -2.47 -3.66 -3.75
C MET A 43 -3.47 -4.14 -4.80
N VAL A 44 -3.58 -3.46 -5.95
CA VAL A 44 -4.44 -3.88 -7.06
C VAL A 44 -4.06 -5.27 -7.59
N ALA A 45 -2.77 -5.53 -7.81
CA ALA A 45 -2.29 -6.83 -8.28
C ALA A 45 -2.68 -7.99 -7.33
N MET A 46 -2.57 -7.78 -6.01
CA MET A 46 -2.99 -8.78 -5.02
C MET A 46 -4.51 -8.92 -4.86
N PHE A 47 -5.30 -7.97 -5.36
CA PHE A 47 -6.76 -8.08 -5.40
C PHE A 47 -7.26 -8.72 -6.69
N VAL A 48 -6.55 -8.55 -7.80
CA VAL A 48 -6.89 -9.18 -9.09
C VAL A 48 -6.41 -10.63 -9.16
N GLY A 49 -5.28 -10.95 -8.52
CA GLY A 49 -4.71 -12.29 -8.50
C GLY A 49 -5.21 -13.22 -7.38
N ALA A 50 -6.17 -12.79 -6.56
CA ALA A 50 -6.74 -13.55 -5.43
C ALA A 50 -8.24 -13.78 -5.63
#